data_AF-A0A6S7FY73-F1
#
_entry.id   AF-A0A6S7FY73-F1
#
_cell.length_a   1.000
_cell.length_b   1.000
_cell.length_c   1.000
_cell.angle_alpha   90.00
_cell.angle_beta   90.00
_cell.angle_gamma   90.00
#
_symmetry.space_group_name_H-M   'P 1'
#
loop_
_entity.id
_entity.type
_entity.pdbx_description
1 polymer ?
#
loop_
_entity_poly.entity_id
_entity_poly.type
_entity_poly.pdbx_seq_one_letter_code
_entity_poly.pdbx_strand_id
1 'polypeptide(L)'
;KFGVYISKTILTIGIIILPVEKVHLKFCKLYLGFGRKTSNIASRSELGKYSLIINVFKRIFKYVTHLNSLPETTISKQAFLISKDLFIKKSNSFYGKAMDIVKILNCNRAIPDPDSLTTNLVESCVKDTKENYQRFWRHKLENSSKLTFYTNIKEDYELETYLTTITNSNQRKSLTQLRLSNHKLMIELGRYENIPRDDRICKSARQEKLKRTITS
;
A
#
# COMPACT_ATOMS: atom_id res chain seq x y z
N LYS A 1 3.87 10.76 17.33
CA LYS A 1 3.27 9.47 17.79
C LYS A 1 1.84 9.22 17.25
N PHE A 2 1.02 10.25 16.98
CA PHE A 2 -0.37 10.10 16.47
C PHE A 2 -0.50 9.62 15.00
N GLY A 3 0.37 10.06 14.09
CA GLY A 3 0.32 9.65 12.67
C GLY A 3 0.59 8.15 12.42
N VAL A 4 1.26 7.47 13.35
CA VAL A 4 1.55 6.03 13.29
C VAL A 4 0.32 5.19 13.68
N TYR A 5 -0.55 5.73 14.54
CA TYR A 5 -1.75 5.04 15.01
C TYR A 5 -2.84 5.00 13.94
N ILE A 6 -3.07 6.12 13.24
CA ILE A 6 -4.06 6.21 12.15
C ILE A 6 -3.63 5.36 10.94
N SER A 7 -2.32 5.35 10.63
CA SER A 7 -1.73 4.46 9.63
C SER A 7 -1.92 2.99 10.00
N LYS A 8 -1.71 2.60 11.27
CA LYS A 8 -2.03 1.25 11.72
C LYS A 8 -3.52 0.94 11.57
N THR A 9 -4.45 1.82 11.94
CA THR A 9 -5.89 1.51 11.87
C THR A 9 -6.41 1.37 10.44
N ILE A 10 -6.08 2.30 9.53
CA ILE A 10 -6.46 2.23 8.11
C ILE A 10 -5.87 0.98 7.44
N LEU A 11 -4.60 0.64 7.73
CA LEU A 11 -3.96 -0.54 7.15
C LEU A 11 -4.34 -1.86 7.84
N THR A 12 -4.60 -1.88 9.14
CA THR A 12 -5.01 -3.09 9.86
C THR A 12 -6.44 -3.48 9.47
N ILE A 13 -7.31 -2.50 9.22
CA ILE A 13 -8.69 -2.73 8.74
C ILE A 13 -8.71 -3.01 7.22
N GLY A 14 -7.92 -2.29 6.41
CA GLY A 14 -7.96 -2.40 4.95
C GLY A 14 -7.07 -3.48 4.31
N ILE A 15 -5.90 -3.79 4.89
CA ILE A 15 -4.93 -4.72 4.27
C ILE A 15 -5.19 -6.18 4.67
N ILE A 16 -5.88 -6.43 5.80
CA ILE A 16 -6.01 -7.78 6.35
C ILE A 16 -7.33 -8.47 5.97
N ILE A 17 -8.43 -7.73 5.73
CA ILE A 17 -9.78 -8.32 5.76
C ILE A 17 -10.45 -8.51 4.39
N LEU A 18 -10.17 -7.68 3.38
CA LEU A 18 -10.88 -7.79 2.10
C LEU A 18 -10.21 -8.78 1.11
N PRO A 19 -10.90 -9.85 0.66
CA PRO A 19 -10.36 -10.79 -0.32
C PRO A 19 -9.87 -10.12 -1.61
N VAL A 20 -10.54 -9.04 -2.04
CA VAL A 20 -10.17 -8.29 -3.25
C VAL A 20 -8.76 -7.67 -3.15
N GLU A 21 -8.32 -7.24 -1.98
CA GLU A 21 -6.97 -6.70 -1.80
C GLU A 21 -5.90 -7.79 -1.88
N LYS A 22 -6.22 -9.00 -1.42
CA LYS A 22 -5.32 -10.16 -1.57
C LYS A 22 -5.18 -10.54 -3.04
N VAL A 23 -6.28 -10.49 -3.81
CA VAL A 23 -6.26 -10.71 -5.26
C VAL A 23 -5.42 -9.64 -5.96
N HIS A 24 -5.64 -8.36 -5.65
CA HIS A 24 -4.86 -7.27 -6.21
C HIS A 24 -3.36 -7.41 -5.91
N LEU A 25 -2.99 -7.75 -4.68
CA LEU A 25 -1.59 -8.03 -4.32
C LEU A 25 -1.00 -9.19 -5.12
N LYS A 26 -1.76 -10.27 -5.26
CA LYS A 26 -1.32 -11.45 -6.02
C LYS A 26 -1.12 -11.08 -7.49
N PHE A 27 -2.00 -10.27 -8.05
CA PHE A 27 -1.86 -9.72 -9.40
C PHE A 27 -0.59 -8.87 -9.53
N CYS A 28 -0.33 -7.93 -8.61
CA CYS A 28 0.90 -7.12 -8.63
C CYS A 28 2.16 -8.00 -8.63
N LYS A 29 2.21 -9.02 -7.77
CA LYS A 29 3.34 -9.95 -7.70
C LYS A 29 3.49 -10.78 -8.97
N LEU A 30 2.37 -11.27 -9.52
CA LEU A 30 2.35 -12.07 -10.74
C LEU A 30 2.85 -11.25 -11.93
N TYR A 31 2.38 -10.01 -12.07
CA TYR A 31 2.82 -9.09 -13.13
C TYR A 31 4.33 -8.86 -13.11
N LEU A 32 4.90 -8.71 -11.91
CA LEU A 32 6.35 -8.57 -11.72
C LEU A 32 7.11 -9.91 -11.85
N GLY A 33 6.41 -11.03 -12.06
CA GLY A 33 7.00 -12.35 -12.25
C GLY A 33 7.44 -13.05 -10.96
N PHE A 34 6.79 -12.76 -9.82
CA PHE A 34 7.20 -13.25 -8.50
C PHE A 34 6.17 -14.06 -7.71
N GLY A 35 6.71 -14.88 -6.80
CA GLY A 35 5.96 -15.69 -5.86
C GLY A 35 5.62 -15.00 -4.54
N ARG A 36 5.07 -15.80 -3.61
CA ARG A 36 4.50 -15.32 -2.34
C ARG A 36 5.51 -14.60 -1.43
N LYS A 37 6.81 -14.94 -1.51
CA LYS A 37 7.89 -14.45 -0.63
C LYS A 37 8.36 -13.01 -0.91
N THR A 38 7.90 -12.39 -1.99
CA THR A 38 8.24 -11.00 -2.33
C THR A 38 7.50 -10.02 -1.42
N SER A 39 8.16 -8.91 -1.07
CA SER A 39 7.60 -7.86 -0.23
C SER A 39 6.32 -7.27 -0.83
N ASN A 40 5.21 -7.36 -0.10
CA ASN A 40 3.92 -6.81 -0.54
C ASN A 40 4.00 -5.29 -0.81
N ILE A 41 4.73 -4.58 0.04
CA ILE A 41 4.78 -3.11 -0.04
C ILE A 41 5.65 -2.65 -1.21
N ALA A 42 6.74 -3.36 -1.47
CA ALA A 42 7.63 -3.06 -2.58
C ALA A 42 6.99 -3.45 -3.92
N SER A 43 6.29 -4.59 -4.00
CA SER A 43 5.57 -4.97 -5.22
C SER A 43 4.49 -3.98 -5.63
N ARG A 44 3.80 -3.37 -4.65
CA ARG A 44 2.83 -2.31 -4.94
C ARG A 44 3.51 -1.02 -5.37
N SER A 45 4.59 -0.62 -4.70
CA SER A 45 5.28 0.63 -5.02
C SER A 45 6.02 0.59 -6.35
N GLU A 46 6.54 -0.56 -6.78
CA GLU A 46 7.07 -0.78 -8.15
C GLU A 46 6.05 -0.42 -9.23
N LEU A 47 4.76 -0.71 -8.99
CA LEU A 47 3.68 -0.46 -9.93
C LEU A 47 2.96 0.88 -9.69
N GLY A 48 3.39 1.66 -8.70
CA GLY A 48 2.67 2.86 -8.25
C GLY A 48 1.23 2.58 -7.80
N LYS A 49 0.92 1.37 -7.33
CA LYS A 49 -0.46 0.96 -7.03
C LYS A 49 -0.77 1.05 -5.54
N TYR A 50 -1.64 1.99 -5.19
CA TYR A 50 -2.22 2.09 -3.86
C TYR A 50 -3.19 0.94 -3.57
N SER A 51 -3.57 0.80 -2.30
CA SER A 51 -4.68 -0.05 -1.88
C SER A 51 -5.97 0.35 -2.61
N LEU A 52 -6.69 -0.63 -3.17
CA LEU A 52 -8.01 -0.45 -3.79
C LEU A 52 -9.04 0.14 -2.82
N ILE A 53 -8.87 -0.07 -1.51
CA ILE A 53 -9.75 0.50 -0.49
C ILE A 53 -9.91 2.03 -0.62
N ILE A 54 -8.86 2.74 -1.06
CA ILE A 54 -8.92 4.19 -1.27
C ILE A 54 -9.95 4.53 -2.35
N ASN A 55 -10.00 3.75 -3.43
CA ASN A 55 -10.97 3.92 -4.50
C ASN A 55 -12.38 3.50 -4.08
N VAL A 56 -12.51 2.47 -3.24
CA VAL A 56 -13.79 2.04 -2.67
C VAL A 56 -14.37 3.16 -1.80
N PHE A 57 -13.57 3.73 -0.89
CA PHE A 57 -13.99 4.84 -0.05
C PHE A 57 -14.36 6.08 -0.87
N LYS A 58 -13.57 6.43 -1.90
CA LYS A 58 -13.92 7.51 -2.84
C LYS A 58 -15.30 7.30 -3.47
N ARG A 59 -15.60 6.07 -3.91
CA ARG A 59 -16.89 5.73 -4.51
C ARG A 59 -18.04 5.83 -3.51
N ILE A 60 -17.86 5.30 -2.31
CA ILE A 60 -18.86 5.38 -1.23
C ILE A 60 -19.17 6.85 -0.92
N PHE A 61 -18.15 7.69 -0.75
CA PHE A 61 -18.37 9.10 -0.45
C PHE A 61 -19.01 9.88 -1.59
N LYS A 62 -18.59 9.65 -2.84
CA LYS A 62 -19.28 10.24 -4.00
C LYS A 62 -20.74 9.85 -4.05
N TYR A 63 -21.05 8.59 -3.71
CA TYR A 63 -22.43 8.13 -3.66
C TYR A 63 -23.20 8.79 -2.53
N VAL A 64 -22.63 8.94 -1.33
CA VAL A 64 -23.25 9.69 -0.22
C VAL A 64 -23.51 11.15 -0.62
N THR A 65 -22.53 11.85 -1.20
CA THR A 65 -22.71 13.22 -1.70
C THR A 65 -23.84 13.29 -2.73
N HIS A 66 -23.93 12.31 -3.64
CA HIS A 66 -25.03 12.22 -4.59
C HIS A 66 -26.38 12.01 -3.88
N LEU A 67 -26.49 11.05 -2.96
CA LEU A 67 -27.71 10.83 -2.17
C LEU A 67 -28.12 12.06 -1.38
N ASN A 68 -27.18 12.88 -0.91
CA ASN A 68 -27.50 14.14 -0.23
C ASN A 68 -28.14 15.17 -1.16
N SER A 69 -27.69 15.24 -2.42
CA SER A 69 -28.24 16.13 -3.44
C SER A 69 -29.60 15.71 -4.01
N LEU A 70 -30.03 14.46 -3.81
CA LEU A 70 -31.29 13.96 -4.38
C LEU A 70 -32.52 14.49 -3.64
N PRO A 71 -33.65 14.72 -4.34
CA PRO A 71 -34.93 15.03 -3.73
C PRO A 71 -35.45 13.89 -2.84
N GLU A 72 -36.16 14.22 -1.77
CA GLU A 72 -36.76 13.26 -0.82
C GLU A 72 -37.82 12.35 -1.43
N THR A 73 -38.37 12.70 -2.59
CA THR A 73 -39.31 11.87 -3.34
C THR A 73 -38.64 10.68 -4.02
N THR A 74 -37.32 10.72 -4.21
CA THR A 74 -36.61 9.63 -4.88
C THR A 74 -36.42 8.43 -3.97
N ILE A 75 -36.63 7.23 -4.52
CA ILE A 75 -36.50 5.96 -3.78
C ILE A 75 -35.10 5.85 -3.16
N SER A 76 -34.05 6.25 -3.88
CA SER A 76 -32.67 6.22 -3.37
C SER A 76 -32.46 7.14 -2.16
N LYS A 77 -33.05 8.35 -2.16
CA LYS A 77 -33.00 9.25 -1.00
C LYS A 77 -33.77 8.68 0.18
N GLN A 78 -34.97 8.13 -0.05
CA GLN A 78 -35.77 7.50 0.99
C GLN A 78 -35.04 6.32 1.63
N ALA A 79 -34.45 5.44 0.83
CA ALA A 79 -33.63 4.32 1.32
C ALA A 79 -32.43 4.82 2.14
N PHE A 80 -31.81 5.94 1.74
CA PHE A 80 -30.73 6.55 2.51
C PHE A 80 -31.20 7.10 3.86
N LEU A 81 -32.34 7.77 3.90
CA LEU A 81 -32.96 8.26 5.14
C LEU A 81 -33.33 7.11 6.08
N ILE A 82 -33.91 6.02 5.56
CA ILE A 82 -34.15 4.78 6.33
C ILE A 82 -32.83 4.25 6.90
N SER A 83 -31.76 4.26 6.11
CA SER A 83 -30.44 3.83 6.59
C SER A 83 -29.90 4.72 7.73
N LYS A 84 -30.23 6.02 7.75
CA LYS A 84 -29.88 6.92 8.86
C LYS A 84 -30.68 6.58 10.12
N ASP A 85 -31.99 6.40 9.99
CA ASP A 85 -32.86 6.01 11.09
C ASP A 85 -32.39 4.69 11.74
N LEU A 86 -32.04 3.70 10.93
CA LEU A 86 -31.44 2.44 11.41
C LEU A 86 -30.14 2.67 12.19
N PHE A 87 -29.28 3.60 11.74
CA PHE A 87 -28.05 3.94 12.47
C PHE A 87 -28.34 4.59 13.83
N ILE A 88 -29.31 5.50 13.90
CA ILE A 88 -29.76 6.13 15.16
C ILE A 88 -30.28 5.06 16.12
N LYS A 89 -31.02 4.08 15.60
CA LYS A 89 -31.49 2.88 16.32
C LYS A 89 -30.37 1.86 16.62
N LYS A 90 -29.10 2.23 16.45
CA LYS A 90 -27.90 1.40 16.70
C LYS A 90 -27.89 0.08 15.92
N SER A 91 -28.60 0.04 14.79
CA SER A 91 -28.63 -1.11 13.89
C SER A 91 -27.60 -0.98 12.78
N ASN A 92 -27.16 -2.11 12.24
CA ASN A 92 -26.22 -2.13 11.12
C ASN A 92 -26.88 -1.53 9.86
N SER A 93 -26.25 -0.51 9.28
CA SER A 93 -26.81 0.20 8.13
C SER A 93 -25.71 0.73 7.22
N PHE A 94 -26.08 1.06 5.97
CA PHE A 94 -25.15 1.68 5.02
C PHE A 94 -24.58 3.00 5.56
N TYR A 95 -25.44 3.86 6.12
CA TYR A 95 -25.03 5.12 6.74
C TYR A 95 -24.06 4.90 7.89
N GLY A 96 -24.29 3.89 8.75
CA GLY A 96 -23.36 3.51 9.81
C GLY A 96 -21.99 3.11 9.28
N LYS A 97 -21.93 2.34 8.18
CA LYS A 97 -20.66 2.01 7.52
C LYS A 97 -19.98 3.23 6.90
N ALA A 98 -20.73 4.15 6.30
CA ALA A 98 -20.17 5.41 5.82
C ALA A 98 -19.58 6.24 6.96
N MET A 99 -20.25 6.28 8.12
CA MET A 99 -19.76 6.93 9.34
C MET A 99 -18.46 6.28 9.86
N ASP A 100 -18.38 4.94 9.88
CA ASP A 100 -17.15 4.23 10.25
C ASP A 100 -15.99 4.60 9.32
N ILE A 101 -16.26 4.71 8.01
CA ILE A 101 -15.25 5.12 7.02
C ILE A 101 -14.82 6.57 7.23
N VAL A 102 -15.76 7.49 7.50
CA VAL A 102 -15.44 8.90 7.84
C VAL A 102 -14.53 8.96 9.06
N LYS A 103 -14.83 8.19 10.13
CA LYS A 103 -13.98 8.10 11.33
C LYS A 103 -12.57 7.57 11.02
N ILE A 104 -12.48 6.53 10.19
CA ILE A 104 -11.20 5.94 9.77
C ILE A 104 -10.38 6.95 8.95
N LEU A 105 -11.03 7.76 8.12
CA LEU A 105 -10.40 8.74 7.24
C LEU A 105 -10.27 10.14 7.82
N ASN A 106 -10.73 10.38 9.07
CA ASN A 106 -10.72 11.67 9.77
C ASN A 106 -9.30 12.08 10.22
N CYS A 107 -8.38 12.08 9.25
CA CYS A 107 -7.08 12.73 9.32
C CYS A 107 -7.32 14.25 9.36
N ASN A 108 -7.44 14.80 10.57
CA ASN A 108 -7.32 16.23 10.89
C ASN A 108 -8.43 17.18 10.40
N ARG A 109 -9.43 16.72 9.65
CA ARG A 109 -10.63 17.53 9.37
C ARG A 109 -11.74 17.07 10.30
N ALA A 110 -12.38 18.00 11.00
CA ALA A 110 -13.52 17.69 11.85
C ALA A 110 -14.77 17.42 10.99
N ILE A 111 -14.76 16.38 10.14
CA ILE A 111 -15.96 15.95 9.41
C ILE A 111 -16.88 15.30 10.45
N PRO A 112 -18.01 15.93 10.79
CA PRO A 112 -18.86 15.44 11.87
C PRO A 112 -19.67 14.22 11.42
N ASP A 113 -20.05 14.17 10.14
CA ASP A 113 -20.93 13.15 9.59
C ASP A 113 -20.76 12.97 8.07
N PRO A 114 -21.27 11.86 7.50
CA PRO A 114 -21.34 11.65 6.05
C PRO A 114 -22.16 12.72 5.30
N ASP A 115 -23.06 13.47 5.96
CA ASP A 115 -23.90 14.46 5.30
C ASP A 115 -23.12 15.73 4.91
N SER A 116 -22.10 16.03 5.69
CA SER A 116 -21.15 17.12 5.48
C SER A 116 -20.19 16.88 4.31
N LEU A 117 -20.25 15.73 3.64
CA LEU A 117 -19.36 15.37 2.53
C LEU A 117 -19.70 16.16 1.26
N THR A 118 -18.75 17.02 0.85
CA THR A 118 -18.74 17.68 -0.45
C THR A 118 -17.72 17.02 -1.39
N THR A 119 -17.89 17.19 -2.70
CA THR A 119 -16.93 16.67 -3.70
C THR A 119 -15.49 17.07 -3.40
N ASN A 120 -15.27 18.34 -3.04
CA ASN A 120 -13.95 18.87 -2.69
C ASN A 120 -13.36 18.20 -1.45
N LEU A 121 -14.18 18.00 -0.40
CA LEU A 121 -13.75 17.27 0.80
C LEU A 121 -13.37 15.84 0.48
N VAL A 122 -14.15 15.14 -0.36
CA VAL A 122 -13.84 13.77 -0.79
C VAL A 122 -12.51 13.69 -1.52
N GLU A 123 -12.25 14.61 -2.46
CA GLU A 123 -10.99 14.65 -3.19
C GLU A 123 -9.80 14.94 -2.29
N SER A 124 -9.98 15.86 -1.35
CA SER A 124 -8.98 16.20 -0.35
C SER A 124 -8.68 15.01 0.58
N CYS A 125 -9.69 14.31 1.09
CA CYS A 125 -9.51 13.10 1.90
C CYS A 125 -8.76 12.00 1.14
N VAL A 126 -9.06 11.81 -0.15
CA VAL A 126 -8.36 10.82 -0.99
C VAL A 126 -6.90 11.20 -1.17
N LYS A 127 -6.61 12.49 -1.38
CA LYS A 127 -5.23 13.00 -1.46
C LYS A 127 -4.47 12.73 -0.16
N ASP A 128 -5.02 13.14 0.98
CA ASP A 128 -4.39 12.95 2.29
C ASP A 128 -4.17 11.46 2.60
N THR A 129 -5.13 10.60 2.23
CA THR A 129 -5.01 9.15 2.41
C THR A 129 -3.85 8.58 1.59
N LYS A 130 -3.64 9.04 0.36
CA LYS A 130 -2.48 8.64 -0.46
C LYS A 130 -1.18 9.12 0.14
N GLU A 131 -1.10 10.37 0.59
CA GLU A 131 0.09 10.92 1.25
C GLU A 131 0.44 10.16 2.54
N ASN A 132 -0.57 9.83 3.35
CA ASN A 132 -0.42 8.95 4.51
C ASN A 132 0.10 7.56 4.13
N TYR A 133 -0.40 7.00 3.04
CA TYR A 133 0.06 5.72 2.52
C TYR A 133 1.53 5.78 2.09
N GLN A 134 1.95 6.84 1.41
CA GLN A 134 3.35 7.04 1.00
C GLN A 134 4.26 7.20 2.21
N ARG A 135 3.85 7.97 3.23
CA ARG A 135 4.61 8.08 4.50
C ARG A 135 4.76 6.73 5.19
N PHE A 136 3.68 5.95 5.27
CA PHE A 136 3.74 4.58 5.78
C PHE A 136 4.70 3.70 4.97
N TRP A 137 4.67 3.83 3.65
CA TRP A 137 5.55 3.10 2.77
C TRP A 137 7.02 3.42 3.03
N ARG A 138 7.41 4.70 3.08
CA ARG A 138 8.78 5.13 3.40
C ARG A 138 9.24 4.57 4.75
N HIS A 139 8.42 4.75 5.79
CA HIS A 139 8.69 4.20 7.11
C HIS A 139 8.91 2.68 7.08
N LYS A 140 8.10 1.93 6.30
CA LYS A 140 8.28 0.48 6.16
C LYS A 140 9.55 0.08 5.40
N LEU A 141 10.00 0.90 4.46
CA LEU A 141 11.26 0.67 3.75
C LEU A 141 12.47 0.92 4.65
N GLU A 142 12.49 2.03 5.38
CA GLU A 142 13.55 2.41 6.31
C GLU A 142 13.75 1.36 7.41
N ASN A 143 12.64 0.78 7.88
CA ASN A 143 12.65 -0.24 8.93
C ASN A 143 12.80 -1.68 8.41
N SER A 144 13.19 -1.88 7.14
CA SER A 144 13.35 -3.21 6.54
C SER A 144 14.80 -3.55 6.22
N SER A 145 15.36 -4.54 6.91
CA SER A 145 16.69 -5.08 6.61
C SER A 145 16.76 -5.84 5.27
N LYS A 146 15.62 -6.30 4.74
CA LYS A 146 15.54 -6.98 3.44
C LYS A 146 15.58 -5.99 2.27
N LEU A 147 14.92 -4.84 2.43
CA LEU A 147 14.70 -3.88 1.35
C LEU A 147 15.74 -2.77 1.33
N THR A 148 16.87 -2.89 2.03
CA THR A 148 17.86 -1.81 2.10
C THR A 148 18.36 -1.39 0.71
N PHE A 149 18.62 -2.33 -0.19
CA PHE A 149 18.97 -2.00 -1.58
C PHE A 149 17.85 -1.24 -2.29
N TYR A 150 16.61 -1.74 -2.15
CA TYR A 150 15.41 -1.11 -2.70
C TYR A 150 15.21 0.33 -2.20
N THR A 151 15.38 0.56 -0.90
CA THR A 151 15.25 1.87 -0.25
C THR A 151 16.20 2.90 -0.85
N ASN A 152 17.40 2.49 -1.24
CA ASN A 152 18.41 3.39 -1.80
C ASN A 152 18.16 3.77 -3.27
N ILE A 153 17.32 3.03 -3.98
CA ILE A 153 17.08 3.22 -5.42
C ILE A 153 15.66 3.64 -5.77
N LYS A 154 14.71 3.47 -4.83
CA LYS A 154 13.30 3.78 -5.04
C LYS A 154 12.99 5.13 -4.38
N GLU A 155 12.90 6.17 -5.19
CA GLU A 155 12.68 7.54 -4.74
C GLU A 155 11.19 7.82 -4.51
N ASP A 156 10.38 7.59 -5.53
CA ASP A 156 8.96 7.96 -5.55
C ASP A 156 7.99 6.79 -5.54
N TYR A 157 6.78 7.01 -5.01
CA TYR A 157 5.70 6.02 -5.02
C TYR A 157 4.94 6.06 -6.35
N GLU A 158 5.60 5.62 -7.42
CA GLU A 158 5.07 5.62 -8.77
C GLU A 158 5.49 4.38 -9.57
N LEU A 159 4.91 4.23 -10.75
CA LEU A 159 5.28 3.15 -11.67
C LEU A 159 6.73 3.34 -12.10
N GLU A 160 7.54 2.31 -11.88
CA GLU A 160 8.93 2.31 -12.31
C GLU A 160 9.04 2.31 -13.84
N THR A 161 9.85 3.23 -14.36
CA THR A 161 10.01 3.44 -15.81
C THR A 161 10.55 2.21 -16.52
N TYR A 162 11.48 1.47 -15.90
CA TYR A 162 12.04 0.25 -16.50
C TYR A 162 10.98 -0.84 -16.77
N LEU A 163 9.83 -0.81 -16.08
CA LEU A 163 8.76 -1.76 -16.30
C LEU A 163 8.07 -1.56 -17.67
N THR A 164 8.14 -0.36 -18.23
CA THR A 164 7.58 -0.02 -19.53
C THR A 164 8.64 0.15 -20.61
N THR A 165 9.86 0.57 -20.25
CA THR A 165 10.94 0.80 -21.24
C THR A 165 11.69 -0.45 -21.63
N ILE A 166 11.87 -1.43 -20.73
CA ILE A 166 12.54 -2.69 -21.07
C ILE A 166 11.53 -3.65 -21.70
N THR A 167 11.65 -3.88 -23.01
CA THR A 167 10.77 -4.78 -23.77
C THR A 167 10.98 -6.24 -23.39
N ASN A 168 12.24 -6.66 -23.24
CA ASN A 168 12.62 -8.02 -22.91
C ASN A 168 12.13 -8.41 -21.50
N SER A 169 11.21 -9.37 -21.45
CA SER A 169 10.56 -9.82 -20.21
C SER A 169 11.54 -10.46 -19.21
N ASN A 170 12.56 -11.17 -19.69
CA ASN A 170 13.57 -11.81 -18.84
C ASN A 170 14.48 -10.78 -18.19
N GLN A 171 14.93 -9.76 -18.96
CA GLN A 171 15.73 -8.67 -18.42
C GLN A 171 14.95 -7.85 -17.40
N ARG A 172 13.71 -7.48 -17.73
CA ARG A 172 12.81 -6.76 -16.81
C ARG A 172 12.63 -7.55 -15.51
N LYS A 173 12.33 -8.85 -15.61
CA LYS A 173 12.19 -9.73 -14.44
C LYS A 173 13.46 -9.81 -13.61
N SER A 174 14.62 -10.00 -14.22
CA SER A 174 15.92 -10.06 -13.52
C SER A 174 16.24 -8.74 -12.81
N LEU A 175 15.97 -7.60 -13.44
CA LEU A 175 16.14 -6.30 -12.81
C LEU A 175 15.19 -6.13 -11.62
N THR A 176 13.91 -6.47 -11.79
CA THR A 176 12.97 -6.43 -10.66
C THR A 176 13.40 -7.40 -9.53
N GLN A 177 13.97 -8.57 -9.84
CA GLN A 177 14.51 -9.49 -8.82
C GLN A 177 15.63 -8.84 -8.02
N LEU A 178 16.54 -8.15 -8.70
CA LEU A 178 17.62 -7.39 -8.10
C LEU A 178 17.05 -6.32 -7.16
N ARG A 179 16.15 -5.47 -7.67
CA ARG A 179 15.52 -4.37 -6.94
C ARG A 179 14.80 -4.84 -5.68
N LEU A 180 14.04 -5.94 -5.76
CA LEU A 180 13.20 -6.43 -4.66
C LEU A 180 13.89 -7.45 -3.74
N SER A 181 15.21 -7.63 -3.85
CA SER A 181 15.98 -8.62 -3.10
C SER A 181 15.36 -10.03 -3.20
N ASN A 182 14.98 -10.42 -4.42
CA ASN A 182 14.37 -11.72 -4.74
C ASN A 182 15.25 -12.53 -5.70
N HIS A 183 16.54 -12.55 -5.43
CA HIS A 183 17.57 -13.21 -6.20
C HIS A 183 18.43 -14.12 -5.31
N LYS A 184 19.31 -14.93 -5.91
CA LYS A 184 20.20 -15.87 -5.20
C LYS A 184 21.63 -15.35 -5.00
N LEU A 185 21.86 -14.04 -5.06
CA LEU A 185 23.17 -13.46 -4.73
C LEU A 185 23.45 -13.52 -3.21
N MET A 186 24.73 -13.56 -2.84
CA MET A 186 25.18 -13.72 -1.44
C MET A 186 24.68 -12.62 -0.50
N ILE A 187 24.41 -11.42 -1.01
CA ILE A 187 23.80 -10.33 -0.23
C ILE A 187 22.43 -10.70 0.37
N GLU A 188 21.65 -11.54 -0.33
CA GLU A 188 20.34 -12.02 0.13
C GLU A 188 20.42 -13.43 0.73
N LEU A 189 21.22 -14.34 0.15
CA LEU A 189 21.43 -15.68 0.72
C LEU A 189 22.05 -15.60 2.12
N GLY A 190 23.15 -14.85 2.27
CA GLY A 190 23.79 -14.65 3.56
C GLY A 190 22.90 -13.91 4.57
N ARG A 191 21.91 -13.12 4.11
CA ARG A 191 20.90 -12.52 5.00
C ARG A 191 19.99 -13.60 5.62
N TYR A 192 19.61 -14.63 4.86
CA TYR A 192 18.84 -15.75 5.38
C TYR A 192 19.65 -16.63 6.35
N GLU A 193 20.96 -16.70 6.15
CA GLU A 193 21.91 -17.43 7.00
C GLU A 193 22.46 -16.59 8.17
N ASN A 194 21.97 -15.35 8.36
CA ASN A 194 22.43 -14.41 9.38
C ASN A 194 23.95 -14.08 9.33
N ILE A 195 24.57 -14.19 8.16
CA ILE A 195 25.97 -13.80 7.95
C ILE A 195 26.09 -12.26 8.10
N PRO A 196 27.13 -11.73 8.78
CA PRO A 196 27.41 -10.30 8.86
C PRO A 196 27.48 -9.66 7.47
N ARG A 197 26.99 -8.42 7.34
CA ARG A 197 26.80 -7.78 6.02
C ARG A 197 28.11 -7.70 5.23
N ASP A 198 29.22 -7.39 5.91
CA ASP A 198 30.55 -7.24 5.31
C ASP A 198 31.14 -8.57 4.83
N ASP A 199 30.59 -9.69 5.30
CA ASP A 199 31.00 -11.04 4.88
C ASP A 199 30.08 -11.63 3.80
N ARG A 200 29.04 -10.91 3.37
CA ARG A 200 28.11 -11.35 2.29
C ARG A 200 28.69 -11.11 0.89
N ILE A 201 29.97 -11.43 0.72
CA ILE A 201 30.71 -11.25 -0.53
C ILE A 201 30.46 -12.41 -1.50
N CYS A 202 30.60 -12.14 -2.79
CA CYS A 202 30.49 -13.19 -3.81
C CYS A 202 31.66 -14.18 -3.72
N LYS A 203 31.52 -15.36 -4.34
CA LYS A 203 32.55 -16.43 -4.30
C LYS A 203 33.91 -15.95 -4.79
N SER A 204 33.93 -15.16 -5.88
CA SER A 204 35.18 -14.63 -6.45
C SER A 204 35.87 -13.64 -5.51
N ALA A 205 35.12 -12.69 -4.93
CA ALA A 205 35.64 -11.75 -3.94
C ALA A 205 36.15 -12.47 -2.67
N ARG A 206 35.50 -13.58 -2.28
CA ARG A 206 35.95 -14.41 -1.17
C ARG A 206 37.31 -15.07 -1.44
N GLN A 207 37.51 -15.59 -2.65
CA GLN A 207 38.79 -16.18 -3.05
C GLN A 207 39.90 -15.13 -3.08
N GLU A 208 39.62 -13.92 -3.55
CA GLU A 208 40.59 -12.83 -3.56
C GLU A 208 40.96 -12.35 -2.15
N LYS A 209 39.97 -12.18 -1.26
CA LYS A 209 40.21 -11.85 0.16
C LYS A 209 41.12 -12.89 0.83
N LEU A 210 40.85 -14.18 0.60
CA LEU A 210 41.66 -15.27 1.14
C LEU A 210 43.10 -15.25 0.62
N LYS A 211 43.29 -15.00 -0.69
CA LYS A 211 44.64 -14.86 -1.27
C LYS A 211 45.43 -13.74 -0.62
N ARG A 212 44.82 -12.56 -0.42
CA ARG A 212 45.46 -11.40 0.20
C ARG A 212 45.90 -11.67 1.65
N THR A 213 45.10 -12.42 2.41
CA THR A 213 45.42 -12.80 3.80
C THR A 213 46.54 -13.85 3.90
N ILE A 214 46.72 -14.70 2.89
CA ILE A 214 47.82 -15.69 2.87
C ILE A 214 49.16 -15.04 2.47
N THR A 215 49.12 -13.94 1.71
CA THR A 215 50.31 -13.19 1.26
C THR A 215 50.73 -12.06 2.20
N SER A 216 50.00 -11.81 3.29
CA SER A 216 50.30 -10.81 4.33
C SER A 216 50.83 -11.48 5.59
#